data_AF-A0A522A088-F1
#
_entry.id   AF-A0A522A088-F1
#
_cell.length_a   1.000
_cell.length_b   1.000
_cell.length_c   1.000
_cell.angle_alpha   90.00
_cell.angle_beta   90.00
_cell.angle_gamma   90.00
#
_symmetry.space_group_name_H-M   'P 1'
#
loop_
_entity.id
_entity.type
_entity.pdbx_description
1 polymer ?
#
loop_
_entity_poly.entity_id
_entity_poly.type
_entity_poly.pdbx_seq_one_letter_code
_entity_poly.pdbx_strand_id
1 'polypeptide(L)'
;MAEAATETRAAPAPVSAAPAQPAPAAAPPVEPPRASSSFIVVRDRFTIYCDKPIPSLDMPNATAYEVSDRKQEGRPLYALVVKPEMPPRISVMRTLKGAEIPNLLQLVDWGVADWPPADRKCVIVIYHRPMGGRVMDSMSASFKRVPDHLFAKNIIKPLSDALVELASKGITHRAIRPDNLYYMDEARTRMVLGDCVTSVPAHDQPVSVEPIESGMATAAGRGAGNFPDDMYAFGATLLMLAVGRDTLQGVPNEEITRRKVAMGSYGTLAADERAPVVVLECLR
;
A
#
# COMPACT_ATOMS: atom_id res chain seq x y z
N MET A 1 -14.66 -61.89 93.92
CA MET A 1 -14.59 -63.36 93.90
C MET A 1 -14.79 -63.82 92.47
N ALA A 2 -14.02 -64.84 92.06
CA ALA A 2 -14.23 -65.72 90.92
C ALA A 2 -14.33 -65.08 89.52
N GLU A 3 -13.39 -65.35 88.61
CA GLU A 3 -13.23 -66.57 87.81
C GLU A 3 -14.19 -66.67 86.62
N ALA A 4 -13.55 -66.90 85.46
CA ALA A 4 -13.97 -67.78 84.37
C ALA A 4 -15.35 -67.56 83.74
N ALA A 5 -15.41 -67.42 82.42
CA ALA A 5 -15.23 -68.55 81.51
C ALA A 5 -15.39 -68.11 80.05
N THR A 6 -14.60 -68.78 79.23
CA THR A 6 -14.53 -68.78 77.77
C THR A 6 -15.84 -69.23 77.12
N GLU A 7 -16.28 -68.58 76.03
CA GLU A 7 -17.12 -69.27 75.04
C GLU A 7 -16.99 -68.68 73.61
N THR A 8 -16.43 -69.52 72.75
CA THR A 8 -16.86 -69.89 71.40
C THR A 8 -17.27 -68.82 70.35
N ARG A 9 -16.36 -68.73 69.37
CA ARG A 9 -16.41 -68.20 68.00
C ARG A 9 -17.78 -68.21 67.28
N ALA A 10 -18.19 -67.04 66.80
CA ALA A 10 -19.17 -66.84 65.71
C ALA A 10 -18.52 -66.07 64.54
N ALA A 11 -18.88 -66.43 63.31
CA ALA A 11 -18.32 -65.89 62.07
C ALA A 11 -18.77 -64.42 61.80
N PRO A 12 -17.91 -63.56 61.22
CA PRO A 12 -18.28 -62.18 60.94
C PRO A 12 -19.12 -62.06 59.64
N ALA A 13 -20.20 -61.29 59.77
CA ALA A 13 -21.11 -60.83 58.72
C ALA A 13 -20.43 -59.83 57.76
N PRO A 14 -20.96 -59.62 56.53
CA PRO A 14 -20.28 -58.89 55.47
C PRO A 14 -20.22 -57.37 55.75
N VAL A 15 -19.07 -56.78 55.42
CA VAL A 15 -18.79 -55.35 55.58
C VAL A 15 -19.55 -54.54 54.52
N SER A 16 -20.34 -53.58 55.01
CA SER A 16 -21.13 -52.62 54.23
C SER A 16 -20.22 -51.70 53.39
N ALA A 17 -20.54 -51.57 52.10
CA ALA A 17 -19.85 -50.68 51.17
C ALA A 17 -20.16 -49.21 51.49
N ALA A 18 -19.10 -48.42 51.72
CA ALA A 18 -19.18 -46.98 51.90
C ALA A 18 -19.60 -46.27 50.58
N PRO A 19 -20.40 -45.20 50.64
CA PRO A 19 -20.84 -44.47 49.45
C PRO A 19 -19.68 -43.69 48.81
N ALA A 20 -19.59 -43.79 47.48
CA ALA A 20 -18.62 -43.09 46.64
C ALA A 20 -18.82 -41.56 46.71
N GLN A 21 -17.71 -40.83 46.89
CA GLN A 21 -17.67 -39.37 46.78
C GLN A 21 -17.90 -38.94 45.31
N PRO A 22 -18.69 -37.89 45.05
CA PRO A 22 -18.86 -37.38 43.70
C PRO A 22 -17.60 -36.65 43.22
N ALA A 23 -17.24 -36.91 41.96
CA ALA A 23 -16.10 -36.28 41.27
C ALA A 23 -16.24 -34.74 41.21
N PRO A 24 -15.14 -33.98 41.22
CA PRO A 24 -15.20 -32.54 41.13
C PRO A 24 -15.74 -32.09 39.76
N ALA A 25 -16.65 -31.12 39.80
CA ALA A 25 -17.28 -30.55 38.61
C ALA A 25 -16.22 -29.94 37.67
N ALA A 26 -16.33 -30.27 36.39
CA ALA A 26 -15.49 -29.72 35.34
C ALA A 26 -15.60 -28.19 35.28
N ALA A 27 -14.47 -27.50 35.27
CA ALA A 27 -14.41 -26.06 35.06
C ALA A 27 -15.02 -25.70 33.70
N PRO A 28 -15.73 -24.57 33.58
CA PRO A 28 -16.27 -24.12 32.30
C PRO A 28 -15.12 -23.91 31.29
N PRO A 29 -15.35 -24.19 30.00
CA PRO A 29 -14.32 -24.03 28.99
C PRO A 29 -13.88 -22.56 28.94
N VAL A 30 -12.57 -22.34 29.10
CA VAL A 30 -11.95 -21.04 28.89
C VAL A 30 -12.15 -20.68 27.42
N GLU A 31 -13.04 -19.72 27.13
CA GLU A 31 -13.12 -19.11 25.81
C GLU A 31 -11.70 -18.65 25.41
N PRO A 32 -11.22 -18.98 24.21
CA PRO A 32 -9.94 -18.45 23.75
C PRO A 32 -10.00 -16.92 23.84
N PRO A 33 -8.92 -16.25 24.29
CA PRO A 33 -8.93 -14.80 24.40
C PRO A 33 -9.34 -14.24 23.04
N ARG A 34 -10.47 -13.52 23.00
CA ARG A 34 -10.84 -12.72 21.83
C ARG A 34 -9.64 -11.83 21.56
N ALA A 35 -8.94 -12.08 20.46
CA ALA A 35 -7.87 -11.20 20.02
C ALA A 35 -8.49 -9.81 19.92
N SER A 36 -8.20 -8.94 20.87
CA SER A 36 -8.61 -7.55 20.79
C SER A 36 -7.78 -6.96 19.67
N SER A 37 -8.30 -7.01 18.44
CA SER A 37 -7.68 -6.34 17.30
C SER A 37 -7.43 -4.90 17.72
N SER A 38 -6.17 -4.49 17.79
CA SER A 38 -5.83 -3.10 18.09
C SER A 38 -6.30 -2.28 16.91
N PHE A 39 -7.34 -1.48 17.09
CA PHE A 39 -7.84 -0.60 16.05
C PHE A 39 -7.90 0.84 16.56
N ILE A 40 -7.83 1.77 15.63
CA ILE A 40 -8.11 3.18 15.88
C ILE A 40 -9.29 3.61 15.01
N VAL A 41 -9.97 4.68 15.44
CA VAL A 41 -11.05 5.30 14.67
C VAL A 41 -10.59 6.66 14.19
N VAL A 42 -10.63 6.86 12.88
CA VAL A 42 -10.28 8.12 12.23
C VAL A 42 -11.55 8.80 11.74
N ARG A 43 -11.67 10.11 12.00
CA ARG A 43 -12.80 10.96 11.57
C ARG A 43 -14.17 10.41 12.00
N ASP A 44 -14.23 9.72 13.14
CA ASP A 44 -15.43 9.06 13.70
C ASP A 44 -16.15 8.12 12.73
N ARG A 45 -15.44 7.62 11.71
CA ARG A 45 -16.05 6.84 10.61
C ARG A 45 -15.22 5.63 10.22
N PHE A 46 -13.91 5.77 10.13
CA PHE A 46 -13.06 4.73 9.55
C PHE A 46 -12.30 4.00 10.64
N THR A 47 -12.56 2.70 10.76
CA THR A 47 -11.81 1.82 11.65
C THR A 47 -10.59 1.30 10.91
N ILE A 48 -9.40 1.53 11.48
CA ILE A 48 -8.13 1.08 10.92
C ILE A 48 -7.57 0.01 11.85
N TYR A 49 -7.28 -1.16 11.29
CA TYR A 49 -6.78 -2.30 12.05
C TYR A 49 -5.25 -2.29 12.10
N CYS A 50 -4.67 -1.94 13.25
CA CYS A 50 -3.22 -1.80 13.44
C CYS A 50 -2.48 -3.14 13.28
N ASP A 51 -3.19 -4.26 13.47
CA ASP A 51 -2.70 -5.63 13.37
C ASP A 51 -2.86 -6.26 11.97
N LYS A 52 -3.46 -5.52 11.02
CA LYS A 52 -3.70 -6.00 9.65
C LYS A 52 -3.00 -5.13 8.59
N PRO A 53 -1.67 -5.18 8.51
CA PRO A 53 -0.94 -4.51 7.45
C PRO A 53 -1.21 -5.15 6.08
N ILE A 54 -1.05 -4.38 5.00
CA ILE A 54 -1.17 -4.84 3.62
C ILE A 54 0.14 -4.53 2.87
N PRO A 55 1.22 -5.32 3.07
CA PRO A 55 2.55 -4.97 2.57
C PRO A 55 2.63 -4.74 1.05
N SER A 56 1.75 -5.39 0.27
CA SER A 56 1.68 -5.18 -1.18
C SER A 56 1.28 -3.76 -1.59
N LEU A 57 0.68 -2.97 -0.68
CA LEU A 57 0.24 -1.60 -0.92
C LEU A 57 1.09 -0.55 -0.17
N ASP A 58 2.19 -0.96 0.47
CA ASP A 58 3.08 -0.05 1.20
C ASP A 58 3.78 0.98 0.28
N MET A 59 3.89 2.21 0.75
CA MET A 59 4.76 3.22 0.15
C MET A 59 6.10 3.27 0.90
N PRO A 60 7.18 3.78 0.27
CA PRO A 60 8.46 3.98 0.95
C PRO A 60 8.32 4.74 2.28
N ASN A 61 7.38 5.70 2.33
CA ASN A 61 7.14 6.59 3.47
C ASN A 61 5.77 6.43 4.12
N ALA A 62 5.02 5.37 3.81
CA ALA A 62 3.76 5.08 4.49
C ALA A 62 3.42 3.59 4.45
N THR A 63 2.95 3.03 5.56
CA THR A 63 2.52 1.63 5.65
C THR A 63 1.01 1.49 5.43
N ALA A 64 0.61 0.46 4.71
CA ALA A 64 -0.77 0.19 4.35
C ALA A 64 -1.47 -0.72 5.38
N TYR A 65 -2.72 -0.42 5.69
CA TYR A 65 -3.54 -1.17 6.66
C TYR A 65 -4.98 -1.36 6.17
N GLU A 66 -5.63 -2.42 6.65
CA GLU A 66 -7.06 -2.65 6.39
C GLU A 66 -7.95 -1.60 7.05
N VAL A 67 -9.01 -1.20 6.33
CA VAL A 67 -9.98 -0.20 6.77
C VAL A 67 -11.39 -0.74 6.64
N SER A 68 -12.21 -0.49 7.66
CA SER A 68 -13.66 -0.66 7.61
C SER A 68 -14.36 0.70 7.72
N ASP A 69 -15.32 0.97 6.84
CA ASP A 69 -16.17 2.15 6.89
C ASP A 69 -17.43 1.86 7.71
N ARG A 70 -17.52 2.46 8.90
CA ARG A 70 -18.61 2.26 9.85
C ARG A 70 -19.97 2.80 9.35
N LYS A 71 -19.97 3.65 8.32
CA LYS A 71 -21.21 4.22 7.75
C LYS A 71 -21.66 3.49 6.50
N GLN A 72 -20.74 2.88 5.75
CA GLN A 72 -21.01 2.25 4.46
C GLN A 72 -20.19 0.97 4.35
N GLU A 73 -20.77 -0.14 4.82
CA GLU A 73 -20.12 -1.44 4.77
C GLU A 73 -19.91 -1.93 3.34
N GLY A 74 -18.93 -2.83 3.16
CA GLY A 74 -18.66 -3.51 1.89
C GLY A 74 -17.84 -2.71 0.87
N ARG A 75 -17.51 -1.44 1.12
CA ARG A 75 -16.59 -0.69 0.25
C ARG A 75 -15.15 -1.14 0.49
N PRO A 76 -14.42 -1.59 -0.54
CA PRO A 76 -13.02 -1.98 -0.39
C PRO A 76 -12.17 -0.72 -0.20
N LEU A 77 -11.69 -0.51 1.02
CA LEU A 77 -10.86 0.63 1.43
C LEU A 77 -9.54 0.14 2.03
N TYR A 78 -8.55 1.02 2.03
CA TYR A 78 -7.33 0.84 2.80
C TYR A 78 -6.79 2.19 3.27
N ALA A 79 -5.94 2.18 4.29
CA ALA A 79 -5.30 3.36 4.83
C ALA A 79 -3.79 3.28 4.59
N LEU A 80 -3.19 4.42 4.25
CA LEU A 80 -1.76 4.66 4.34
C LEU A 80 -1.48 5.49 5.59
N VAL A 81 -0.69 4.95 6.51
CA VAL A 81 -0.20 5.63 7.70
C VAL A 81 1.18 6.20 7.38
N VAL A 82 1.28 7.52 7.31
CA VAL A 82 2.51 8.23 6.95
C VAL A 82 3.52 8.10 8.08
N LYS A 83 4.77 7.79 7.71
CA LYS A 83 5.88 7.75 8.68
C LYS A 83 6.08 9.12 9.31
N PRO A 84 6.28 9.21 10.64
CA PRO A 84 6.30 10.50 11.34
C PRO A 84 7.39 11.47 10.89
N GLU A 85 8.46 10.99 10.27
CA GLU A 85 9.60 11.76 9.78
C GLU A 85 9.29 12.45 8.44
N MET A 86 8.20 12.06 7.78
CA MET A 86 7.88 12.50 6.43
C MET A 86 6.71 13.48 6.40
N PRO A 87 6.89 14.68 5.84
CA PRO A 87 5.80 15.63 5.72
C PRO A 87 4.88 15.27 4.53
N PRO A 88 3.59 15.01 4.77
CA PRO A 88 2.63 14.76 3.69
C PRO A 88 2.11 16.06 3.07
N ARG A 89 1.53 15.96 1.87
CA ARG A 89 1.02 17.10 1.09
C ARG A 89 -0.40 17.48 1.52
N ILE A 90 -0.52 18.08 2.71
CA ILE A 90 -1.82 18.46 3.30
C ILE A 90 -2.69 19.33 2.36
N SER A 91 -2.09 20.29 1.65
CA SER A 91 -2.80 21.16 0.71
C SER A 91 -3.41 20.36 -0.45
N VAL A 92 -2.66 19.40 -0.99
CA VAL A 92 -3.12 18.52 -2.08
C VAL A 92 -4.22 17.59 -1.59
N MET A 93 -4.08 17.00 -0.40
CA MET A 93 -5.13 16.16 0.19
C MET A 93 -6.44 16.92 0.41
N ARG A 94 -6.38 18.21 0.74
CA ARG A 94 -7.58 19.04 0.86
C ARG A 94 -8.30 19.21 -0.47
N THR A 95 -7.56 19.37 -1.57
CA THR A 95 -8.12 19.52 -2.92
C THR A 95 -8.60 18.19 -3.49
N LEU A 96 -7.90 17.09 -3.23
CA LEU A 96 -8.26 15.75 -3.71
C LEU A 96 -9.44 15.13 -2.94
N LYS A 97 -9.63 15.53 -1.68
CA LYS A 97 -10.75 15.02 -0.87
C LYS A 97 -12.09 15.38 -1.52
N GLY A 98 -12.82 14.35 -1.94
CA GLY A 98 -14.12 14.50 -2.60
C GLY A 98 -14.06 14.86 -4.08
N ALA A 99 -12.86 15.02 -4.65
CA ALA A 99 -12.69 15.15 -6.10
C ALA A 99 -12.66 13.75 -6.73
N GLU A 100 -13.45 13.53 -7.77
CA GLU A 100 -13.37 12.32 -8.59
C GLU A 100 -12.50 12.62 -9.80
N ILE A 101 -11.22 12.20 -9.74
CA ILE A 101 -10.29 12.35 -10.85
C ILE A 101 -10.22 11.01 -11.59
N PRO A 102 -10.53 10.97 -12.90
CA PRO A 102 -10.44 9.73 -13.66
C PRO A 102 -9.02 9.19 -13.60
N ASN A 103 -8.90 7.87 -13.45
CA ASN A 103 -7.60 7.17 -13.47
C ASN A 103 -6.57 7.65 -12.44
N LEU A 104 -7.03 8.23 -11.33
CA LEU A 104 -6.25 8.47 -10.12
C LEU A 104 -6.80 7.61 -8.98
N LEU A 105 -5.91 7.12 -8.12
CA LEU A 105 -6.32 6.41 -6.91
C LEU A 105 -7.15 7.33 -6.01
N GLN A 106 -8.43 7.00 -5.85
CA GLN A 106 -9.40 7.89 -5.23
C GLN A 106 -9.15 8.03 -3.72
N LEU A 107 -8.76 9.24 -3.31
CA LEU A 107 -8.69 9.64 -1.91
C LEU A 107 -10.11 9.82 -1.35
N VAL A 108 -10.45 9.05 -0.34
CA VAL A 108 -11.77 9.05 0.31
C VAL A 108 -11.82 10.05 1.45
N ASP A 109 -10.86 9.97 2.37
CA ASP A 109 -10.70 10.92 3.47
C ASP A 109 -9.26 10.88 3.99
N TRP A 110 -8.92 11.81 4.88
CA TRP A 110 -7.65 11.82 5.58
C TRP A 110 -7.83 12.46 6.96
N GLY A 111 -6.92 12.15 7.89
CA GLY A 111 -6.96 12.68 9.24
C GLY A 111 -5.65 12.50 9.98
N VAL A 112 -5.59 13.08 11.18
CA VAL A 112 -4.50 12.87 12.13
C VAL A 112 -5.08 12.13 13.32
N ALA A 113 -4.45 11.04 13.72
CA ALA A 113 -4.86 10.25 14.89
C ALA A 113 -3.64 9.72 15.62
N ASP A 114 -3.82 9.42 16.91
CA ASP A 114 -2.82 8.70 17.69
C ASP A 114 -2.61 7.31 17.07
N TRP A 115 -1.36 6.99 16.78
CA TRP A 115 -0.96 5.73 16.16
C TRP A 115 -0.16 4.90 17.17
N PRO A 116 -0.79 3.92 17.83
CA PRO A 116 -0.15 3.16 18.92
C PRO A 116 1.19 2.53 18.53
N PRO A 117 1.38 1.94 17.32
CA PRO A 117 2.67 1.37 16.94
C PRO A 117 3.85 2.36 16.88
N ALA A 118 3.58 3.67 16.70
CA ALA A 118 4.61 4.70 16.69
C ALA A 118 4.60 5.58 17.95
N ASP A 119 3.70 5.33 18.89
CA ASP A 119 3.48 6.11 20.12
C ASP A 119 3.39 7.63 19.88
N ARG A 120 2.75 8.02 18.77
CA ARG A 120 2.54 9.43 18.42
C ARG A 120 1.43 9.61 17.41
N LYS A 121 1.06 10.87 17.16
CA LYS A 121 0.12 11.21 16.10
C LYS A 121 0.76 11.07 14.73
N CYS A 122 0.07 10.35 13.85
CA CYS A 122 0.44 10.19 12.45
C CYS A 122 -0.66 10.74 11.54
N VAL A 123 -0.26 11.16 10.34
CA VAL A 123 -1.20 11.46 9.27
C VAL A 123 -1.61 10.15 8.62
N ILE A 124 -2.90 10.00 8.38
CA ILE A 124 -3.52 8.82 7.84
C ILE A 124 -4.36 9.21 6.63
N VAL A 125 -4.11 8.56 5.51
CA VAL A 125 -4.79 8.82 4.23
C VAL A 125 -5.58 7.57 3.85
N ILE A 126 -6.85 7.73 3.51
CA ILE A 126 -7.77 6.63 3.23
C ILE A 126 -8.12 6.65 1.75
N TYR A 127 -7.93 5.52 1.09
CA TYR A 127 -8.13 5.34 -0.34
C TYR A 127 -9.12 4.21 -0.62
N HIS A 128 -9.71 4.24 -1.81
CA HIS A 128 -10.26 3.03 -2.40
C HIS A 128 -9.15 2.00 -2.61
N ARG A 129 -9.40 0.75 -2.22
CA ARG A 129 -8.39 -0.31 -2.36
C ARG A 129 -8.32 -0.78 -3.82
N PRO A 130 -7.14 -0.81 -4.44
CA PRO A 130 -6.97 -1.38 -5.78
C PRO A 130 -6.98 -2.90 -5.70
N MET A 131 -7.98 -3.55 -6.31
CA MET A 131 -8.16 -5.01 -6.20
C MET A 131 -7.22 -5.80 -7.11
N GLY A 132 -6.77 -5.20 -8.22
CA GLY A 132 -5.83 -5.84 -9.15
C GLY A 132 -4.36 -5.72 -8.73
N GLY A 133 -4.07 -5.01 -7.63
CA GLY A 133 -2.71 -4.79 -7.12
C GLY A 133 -1.92 -3.75 -7.92
N ARG A 134 -0.60 -3.73 -7.73
CA ARG A 134 0.30 -2.85 -8.49
C ARG A 134 0.46 -3.32 -9.94
N VAL A 135 0.82 -2.38 -10.80
CA VAL A 135 1.26 -2.70 -12.16
C VAL A 135 2.64 -3.36 -12.12
N MET A 136 3.57 -2.82 -11.34
CA MET A 136 4.85 -3.43 -11.02
C MET A 136 5.04 -3.50 -9.51
N ASP A 137 5.52 -4.64 -8.99
CA ASP A 137 5.71 -4.80 -7.55
C ASP A 137 6.85 -3.92 -7.00
N SER A 138 7.84 -3.61 -7.83
CA SER A 138 8.95 -2.71 -7.54
C SER A 138 9.60 -2.22 -8.83
N MET A 139 10.43 -1.18 -8.75
CA MET A 139 11.27 -0.74 -9.88
C MET A 139 12.22 -1.83 -10.42
N SER A 140 12.58 -2.82 -9.59
CA SER A 140 13.41 -3.96 -9.99
C SER A 140 12.64 -5.15 -10.58
N ALA A 141 11.30 -5.12 -10.53
CA ALA A 141 10.48 -6.20 -11.05
C ALA A 141 10.39 -6.16 -12.58
N SER A 142 9.97 -7.27 -13.17
CA SER A 142 9.54 -7.32 -14.57
C SER A 142 8.02 -7.26 -14.66
N PHE A 143 7.52 -6.70 -15.76
CA PHE A 143 6.11 -6.53 -16.07
C PHE A 143 5.75 -7.30 -17.34
N LYS A 144 4.57 -7.95 -17.33
CA LYS A 144 4.02 -8.53 -18.55
C LYS A 144 3.58 -7.41 -19.47
N ARG A 145 4.32 -7.20 -20.56
CA ARG A 145 4.04 -6.19 -21.58
C ARG A 145 2.56 -6.23 -22.01
N VAL A 146 1.95 -5.04 -22.05
CA VAL A 146 0.61 -4.85 -22.60
C VAL A 146 0.70 -4.92 -24.12
N PRO A 147 -0.20 -5.66 -24.81
CA PRO A 147 -0.22 -5.70 -26.26
C PRO A 147 -0.30 -4.31 -26.88
N ASP A 148 0.52 -4.05 -27.90
CA ASP A 148 0.71 -2.72 -28.49
C ASP A 148 -0.61 -2.04 -28.91
N HIS A 149 -1.55 -2.81 -29.46
CA HIS A 149 -2.87 -2.32 -29.89
C HIS A 149 -3.77 -1.84 -28.73
N LEU A 150 -3.50 -2.28 -27.50
CA LEU A 150 -4.22 -1.87 -26.29
C LEU A 150 -3.53 -0.72 -25.57
N PHE A 151 -2.27 -0.43 -25.89
CA PHE A 151 -1.42 0.47 -25.12
C PHE A 151 -1.97 1.91 -25.09
N ALA A 152 -2.37 2.44 -26.25
CA ALA A 152 -2.94 3.79 -26.33
C ALA A 152 -4.26 3.92 -25.56
N LYS A 153 -5.16 2.95 -25.73
CA LYS A 153 -6.51 2.98 -25.15
C LYS A 153 -6.51 2.71 -23.65
N ASN A 154 -5.69 1.77 -23.19
CA ASN A 154 -5.76 1.26 -21.81
C ASN A 154 -4.73 1.92 -20.89
N ILE A 155 -3.68 2.57 -21.44
CA ILE A 155 -2.60 3.17 -20.64
C ILE A 155 -2.44 4.66 -20.95
N ILE A 156 -2.14 5.01 -22.21
CA ILE A 156 -1.76 6.40 -22.55
C ILE A 156 -2.93 7.34 -22.27
N LYS A 157 -4.09 7.11 -22.92
CA LYS A 157 -5.25 7.99 -22.78
C LYS A 157 -5.72 8.14 -21.32
N PRO A 158 -5.98 7.04 -20.58
CA PRO A 158 -6.54 7.17 -19.24
C PRO A 158 -5.58 7.85 -18.25
N LEU A 159 -4.28 7.53 -18.31
CA LEU A 159 -3.31 8.19 -17.43
C LEU A 159 -3.07 9.65 -17.84
N SER A 160 -3.06 9.97 -19.13
CA SER A 160 -2.95 11.36 -19.59
C SER A 160 -4.14 12.23 -19.14
N ASP A 161 -5.35 11.67 -19.13
CA ASP A 161 -6.54 12.38 -18.64
C ASP A 161 -6.43 12.71 -17.15
N ALA A 162 -5.90 11.78 -16.35
CA ALA A 162 -5.63 12.01 -14.94
C ALA A 162 -4.64 13.17 -14.73
N LEU A 163 -3.58 13.23 -15.54
CA LEU A 163 -2.57 14.29 -15.45
C LEU A 163 -3.13 15.66 -15.86
N VAL A 164 -3.94 15.72 -16.92
CA VAL A 164 -4.61 16.96 -17.34
C VAL A 164 -5.56 17.45 -16.26
N GLU A 165 -6.32 16.56 -15.62
CA GLU A 165 -7.25 16.94 -14.55
C GLU A 165 -6.53 17.34 -13.26
N LEU A 166 -5.39 16.74 -12.93
CA LEU A 166 -4.54 17.21 -11.83
C LEU A 166 -3.99 18.61 -12.12
N ALA A 167 -3.50 18.83 -13.34
CA ALA A 167 -2.97 20.11 -13.78
C ALA A 167 -4.02 21.22 -13.76
N SER A 168 -5.27 20.92 -14.16
CA SER A 168 -6.39 21.88 -14.11
C SER A 168 -6.72 22.35 -12.68
N LYS A 169 -6.36 21.55 -11.67
CA LYS A 169 -6.47 21.88 -10.24
C LYS A 169 -5.20 22.46 -9.64
N GLY A 170 -4.16 22.70 -10.44
CA GLY A 170 -2.87 23.21 -9.98
C GLY A 170 -2.08 22.20 -9.14
N ILE A 171 -2.30 20.89 -9.36
CA ILE A 171 -1.60 19.81 -8.66
C ILE A 171 -0.62 19.14 -9.61
N THR A 172 0.62 19.00 -9.16
CA THR A 172 1.60 18.09 -9.76
C THR A 172 1.59 16.75 -9.01
N HIS A 173 1.66 15.62 -9.71
CA HIS A 173 1.67 14.30 -9.10
C HIS A 173 3.03 14.00 -8.44
N ARG A 174 4.14 14.21 -9.16
CA ARG A 174 5.54 14.05 -8.69
C ARG A 174 5.84 12.71 -8.03
N ALA A 175 5.17 11.66 -8.49
CA ALA A 175 5.34 10.28 -8.02
C ALA A 175 4.92 9.27 -9.10
N ILE A 176 5.08 9.63 -10.38
CA ILE A 176 4.64 8.81 -11.52
C ILE A 176 5.75 7.85 -11.88
N ARG A 177 5.58 6.59 -11.49
CA ARG A 177 6.54 5.51 -11.73
C ARG A 177 5.80 4.17 -11.81
N PRO A 178 6.34 3.15 -12.50
CA PRO A 178 5.62 1.90 -12.71
C PRO A 178 5.15 1.18 -11.44
N ASP A 179 5.94 1.28 -10.36
CA ASP A 179 5.58 0.67 -9.08
C ASP A 179 4.57 1.49 -8.25
N ASN A 180 4.24 2.70 -8.68
CA ASN A 180 3.18 3.54 -8.13
C ASN A 180 2.00 3.69 -9.10
N LEU A 181 1.76 2.64 -9.88
CA LEU A 181 0.55 2.46 -10.67
C LEU A 181 -0.20 1.23 -10.18
N TYR A 182 -1.52 1.27 -10.30
CA TYR A 182 -2.39 0.21 -9.77
C TYR A 182 -3.46 -0.21 -10.77
N TYR A 183 -3.94 -1.44 -10.61
CA TYR A 183 -5.18 -1.90 -11.24
C TYR A 183 -6.31 -1.87 -10.22
N MET A 184 -7.38 -1.13 -10.54
CA MET A 184 -8.54 -1.03 -9.64
C MET A 184 -9.37 -2.32 -9.60
N ASP A 185 -9.38 -3.07 -10.69
CA ASP A 185 -10.13 -4.32 -10.87
C ASP A 185 -9.21 -5.54 -10.93
N GLU A 186 -9.71 -6.70 -10.47
CA GLU A 186 -8.99 -7.97 -10.50
C GLU A 186 -8.65 -8.43 -11.93
N ALA A 187 -9.46 -8.05 -12.92
CA ALA A 187 -9.21 -8.35 -14.32
C ALA A 187 -8.08 -7.49 -14.94
N ARG A 188 -7.51 -6.55 -14.17
CA ARG A 188 -6.38 -5.69 -14.56
C ARG A 188 -6.64 -4.89 -15.84
N THR A 189 -7.84 -4.32 -15.94
CA THR A 189 -8.26 -3.54 -17.11
C THR A 189 -8.24 -2.03 -16.87
N ARG A 190 -8.34 -1.59 -15.62
CA ARG A 190 -8.40 -0.18 -15.22
C ARG A 190 -7.15 0.24 -14.46
N MET A 191 -6.17 0.72 -15.20
CA MET A 191 -4.93 1.27 -14.64
C MET A 191 -5.17 2.69 -14.09
N VAL A 192 -4.59 2.98 -12.92
CA VAL A 192 -4.68 4.29 -12.25
C VAL A 192 -3.31 4.73 -11.71
N LEU A 193 -3.11 6.05 -11.64
CA LEU A 193 -2.02 6.68 -10.89
C LEU A 193 -2.20 6.46 -9.39
N GLY A 194 -1.10 6.20 -8.68
CA GLY A 194 -1.09 5.86 -7.26
C GLY A 194 -1.09 7.03 -6.29
N ASP A 195 -0.52 6.80 -5.10
CA ASP A 195 -0.40 7.83 -4.06
C ASP A 195 0.56 8.94 -4.49
N CYS A 196 0.18 10.19 -4.24
CA CYS A 196 1.04 11.35 -4.48
C CYS A 196 1.15 12.30 -3.28
N VAL A 197 0.66 11.90 -2.10
CA VAL A 197 0.47 12.81 -0.95
C VAL A 197 1.13 12.35 0.34
N THR A 198 1.57 11.09 0.45
CA THR A 198 2.20 10.55 1.66
C THR A 198 3.69 10.87 1.80
N SER A 199 4.23 11.68 0.89
CA SER A 199 5.63 12.10 0.86
C SER A 199 5.75 13.50 0.25
N VAL A 200 6.91 14.13 0.39
CA VAL A 200 7.18 15.38 -0.32
C VAL A 200 7.32 15.10 -1.82
N PRO A 201 6.97 16.07 -2.69
CA PRO A 201 7.00 15.88 -4.14
C PRO A 201 8.35 15.31 -4.60
N ALA A 202 8.29 14.27 -5.42
CA ALA A 202 9.45 13.62 -6.04
C ALA A 202 10.50 13.03 -5.09
N HIS A 203 10.25 12.95 -3.78
CA HIS A 203 11.20 12.35 -2.84
C HIS A 203 11.53 10.89 -3.21
N ASP A 204 10.48 10.13 -3.48
CA ASP A 204 10.56 8.70 -3.75
C ASP A 204 10.60 8.38 -5.25
N GLN A 205 10.79 9.39 -6.10
CA GLN A 205 11.00 9.19 -7.53
C GLN A 205 12.42 8.67 -7.80
N PRO A 206 12.58 7.54 -8.50
CA PRO A 206 13.86 7.13 -9.02
C PRO A 206 14.43 8.14 -10.02
N VAL A 207 15.76 8.25 -10.10
CA VAL A 207 16.41 9.16 -11.06
C VAL A 207 16.12 8.77 -12.51
N SER A 208 15.80 7.51 -12.80
CA SER A 208 15.40 7.06 -14.14
C SER A 208 14.16 7.80 -14.67
N VAL A 209 13.19 8.10 -13.81
CA VAL A 209 11.93 8.78 -14.15
C VAL A 209 11.91 10.29 -13.80
N GLU A 210 13.06 10.88 -13.43
CA GLU A 210 13.21 12.33 -13.21
C GLU A 210 13.92 13.02 -14.39
N PRO A 211 13.59 14.31 -14.68
CA PRO A 211 14.42 15.17 -15.51
C PRO A 211 15.85 15.31 -14.97
N ILE A 212 16.78 15.77 -15.80
CA ILE A 212 18.21 15.82 -15.45
C ILE A 212 18.44 16.70 -14.22
N GLU A 213 17.92 17.92 -14.23
CA GLU A 213 18.05 18.90 -13.15
C GLU A 213 17.48 18.39 -11.82
N SER A 214 16.33 17.73 -11.85
CA SER A 214 15.68 17.14 -10.67
C SER A 214 16.43 15.88 -10.19
N GLY A 215 16.98 15.10 -11.12
CA GLY A 215 17.81 13.94 -10.83
C GLY A 215 19.15 14.29 -10.17
N MET A 216 19.71 15.47 -10.48
CA MET A 216 20.92 16.02 -9.86
C MET A 216 20.69 16.60 -8.46
N ALA A 217 19.47 17.02 -8.15
CA ALA A 217 19.12 17.51 -6.84
C ALA A 217 19.00 16.38 -5.81
N THR A 218 19.23 16.70 -4.53
CA THR A 218 18.90 15.79 -3.44
C THR A 218 17.39 15.53 -3.43
N ALA A 219 16.97 14.31 -3.07
CA ALA A 219 15.55 13.92 -3.11
C ALA A 219 14.62 14.90 -2.37
N ALA A 220 15.04 15.36 -1.18
CA ALA A 220 14.30 16.35 -0.40
C ALA A 220 14.32 17.78 -1.01
N GLY A 221 15.26 18.07 -1.91
CA GLY A 221 15.48 19.38 -2.52
C GLY A 221 14.87 19.54 -3.92
N ARG A 222 14.21 18.53 -4.47
CA ARG A 222 13.62 18.56 -5.83
C ARG A 222 12.47 19.56 -6.01
N GLY A 223 11.92 20.06 -4.91
CA GLY A 223 10.84 21.04 -4.92
C GLY A 223 9.51 20.50 -5.45
N ALA A 224 8.51 21.38 -5.54
CA ALA A 224 7.15 21.01 -5.92
C ALA A 224 7.00 20.55 -7.39
N GLY A 225 7.96 20.90 -8.24
CA GLY A 225 7.91 20.69 -9.68
C GLY A 225 6.75 21.42 -10.37
N ASN A 226 6.59 21.13 -11.65
CA ASN A 226 5.59 21.66 -12.56
C ASN A 226 5.00 20.52 -13.42
N PHE A 227 4.03 20.86 -14.27
CA PHE A 227 3.38 19.89 -15.15
C PHE A 227 4.35 19.17 -16.12
N PRO A 228 5.33 19.86 -16.75
CA PRO A 228 6.38 19.20 -17.52
C PRO A 228 7.15 18.10 -16.77
N ASP A 229 7.40 18.24 -15.47
CA ASP A 229 8.06 17.19 -14.69
C ASP A 229 7.23 15.90 -14.64
N ASP A 230 5.91 16.03 -14.51
CA ASP A 230 4.99 14.88 -14.54
C ASP A 230 4.91 14.25 -15.93
N MET A 231 4.92 15.07 -16.98
CA MET A 231 4.92 14.58 -18.36
C MET A 231 6.21 13.83 -18.70
N TYR A 232 7.35 14.30 -18.18
CA TYR A 232 8.62 13.57 -18.27
C TYR A 232 8.51 12.20 -17.60
N ALA A 233 8.07 12.18 -16.34
CA ALA A 233 7.93 10.94 -15.56
C ALA A 233 6.92 9.97 -16.19
N PHE A 234 5.86 10.52 -16.79
CA PHE A 234 4.89 9.76 -17.57
C PHE A 234 5.52 9.10 -18.79
N GLY A 235 6.26 9.85 -19.62
CA GLY A 235 6.95 9.30 -20.79
C GLY A 235 7.95 8.20 -20.43
N ALA A 236 8.78 8.44 -19.41
CA ALA A 236 9.72 7.44 -18.90
C ALA A 236 9.01 6.18 -18.37
N THR A 237 7.89 6.35 -17.66
CA THR A 237 7.05 5.24 -17.17
C THR A 237 6.42 4.46 -18.32
N LEU A 238 5.89 5.13 -19.35
CA LEU A 238 5.34 4.46 -20.53
C LEU A 238 6.39 3.60 -21.24
N LEU A 239 7.62 4.11 -21.37
CA LEU A 239 8.73 3.36 -21.95
C LEU A 239 9.05 2.10 -21.14
N MET A 240 9.15 2.21 -19.81
CA MET A 240 9.38 1.06 -18.94
C MET A 240 8.26 0.03 -19.01
N LEU A 241 6.99 0.45 -19.08
CA LEU A 241 5.85 -0.45 -19.24
C LEU A 241 5.84 -1.14 -20.62
N ALA A 242 6.27 -0.44 -21.66
CA ALA A 242 6.35 -0.97 -23.01
C ALA A 242 7.48 -1.99 -23.19
N VAL A 243 8.62 -1.75 -22.53
CA VAL A 243 9.75 -2.69 -22.46
C VAL A 243 9.46 -3.83 -21.47
N GLY A 244 8.70 -3.55 -20.41
CA GLY A 244 8.35 -4.50 -19.36
C GLY A 244 9.35 -4.57 -18.21
N ARG A 245 10.27 -3.60 -18.06
CA ARG A 245 11.25 -3.49 -16.97
C ARG A 245 11.93 -2.12 -16.96
N ASP A 246 12.61 -1.78 -15.87
CA ASP A 246 13.61 -0.70 -15.88
C ASP A 246 14.92 -1.20 -16.53
N THR A 247 15.33 -0.58 -17.62
CA THR A 247 16.57 -0.91 -18.37
C THR A 247 17.82 -0.43 -17.64
N LEU A 248 17.67 0.46 -16.64
CA LEU A 248 18.73 1.04 -15.85
C LEU A 248 18.85 0.41 -14.46
N GLN A 249 18.21 -0.74 -14.24
CA GLN A 249 18.31 -1.46 -12.97
C GLN A 249 19.78 -1.73 -12.59
N GLY A 250 20.15 -1.33 -11.38
CA GLY A 250 21.51 -1.48 -10.84
C GLY A 250 22.53 -0.45 -11.34
N VAL A 251 22.14 0.44 -12.26
CA VAL A 251 22.99 1.56 -12.69
C VAL A 251 22.95 2.66 -11.63
N PRO A 252 24.11 3.17 -11.15
CA PRO A 252 24.14 4.26 -10.18
C PRO A 252 23.44 5.53 -10.70
N ASN A 253 22.77 6.27 -9.81
CA ASN A 253 22.03 7.49 -10.16
C ASN A 253 22.88 8.55 -10.90
N GLU A 254 24.13 8.72 -10.48
CA GLU A 254 25.08 9.64 -11.12
C GLU A 254 25.39 9.20 -12.57
N GLU A 255 25.53 7.90 -12.78
CA GLU A 255 25.76 7.33 -14.10
C GLU A 255 24.53 7.46 -15.01
N ILE A 256 23.32 7.25 -14.47
CA ILE A 256 22.07 7.50 -15.20
C ILE A 256 22.02 8.96 -15.68
N THR A 257 22.31 9.90 -14.77
CA THR A 257 22.31 11.34 -15.08
C THR A 257 23.35 11.67 -16.15
N ARG A 258 24.57 11.14 -16.02
CA ARG A 258 25.65 11.31 -17.00
C ARG A 258 25.23 10.83 -18.40
N ARG A 259 24.59 9.66 -18.49
CA ARG A 259 24.07 9.13 -19.77
C ARG A 259 22.97 10.02 -20.35
N LYS A 260 22.01 10.47 -19.54
CA LYS A 260 20.95 11.39 -19.99
C LYS A 260 21.52 12.67 -20.60
N VAL A 261 22.57 13.23 -20.01
CA VAL A 261 23.28 14.40 -20.54
C VAL A 261 24.01 14.08 -21.85
N ALA A 262 24.70 12.93 -21.92
CA ALA A 262 25.57 12.59 -23.05
C ALA A 262 24.82 12.12 -24.31
N MET A 263 23.73 11.36 -24.16
CA MET A 263 23.02 10.73 -25.28
C MET A 263 21.50 10.99 -25.26
N GLY A 264 21.03 11.86 -24.37
CA GLY A 264 19.61 12.16 -24.19
C GLY A 264 18.86 11.15 -23.33
N SER A 265 17.72 11.59 -22.79
CA SER A 265 16.89 10.75 -21.91
C SER A 265 16.31 9.54 -22.62
N TYR A 266 15.79 9.70 -23.85
CA TYR A 266 15.23 8.59 -24.60
C TYR A 266 16.28 7.52 -24.89
N GLY A 267 17.45 7.89 -25.43
CA GLY A 267 18.53 6.93 -25.72
C GLY A 267 19.01 6.20 -24.47
N THR A 268 19.07 6.91 -23.33
CA THR A 268 19.45 6.33 -22.05
C THR A 268 18.42 5.33 -21.53
N LEU A 269 17.13 5.66 -21.59
CA LEU A 269 16.04 4.84 -21.02
C LEU A 269 15.65 3.68 -21.94
N ALA A 270 15.73 3.86 -23.26
CA ALA A 270 15.44 2.79 -24.21
C ALA A 270 16.59 1.77 -24.26
N ALA A 271 17.83 2.22 -24.06
CA ALA A 271 19.03 1.41 -24.30
C ALA A 271 18.95 0.76 -25.70
N ASP A 272 19.09 -0.57 -25.79
CA ASP A 272 18.97 -1.32 -27.05
C ASP A 272 17.54 -1.86 -27.31
N GLU A 273 16.57 -1.54 -26.45
CA GLU A 273 15.20 -2.06 -26.54
C GLU A 273 14.35 -1.28 -27.54
N ARG A 274 13.47 -1.99 -28.25
CA ARG A 274 12.53 -1.37 -29.20
C ARG A 274 11.18 -1.12 -28.55
N ALA A 275 10.85 0.16 -28.35
CA ALA A 275 9.51 0.56 -27.95
C ALA A 275 8.50 0.40 -29.11
N PRO A 276 7.21 0.12 -28.81
CA PRO A 276 6.13 0.16 -29.80
C PRO A 276 6.07 1.52 -30.50
N VAL A 277 5.71 1.52 -31.79
CA VAL A 277 5.58 2.76 -32.60
C VAL A 277 4.61 3.76 -31.95
N VAL A 278 3.50 3.28 -31.40
CA VAL A 278 2.51 4.13 -30.72
C VAL A 278 3.10 4.88 -29.52
N VAL A 279 4.08 4.27 -28.83
CA VAL A 279 4.79 4.90 -27.72
C VAL A 279 5.83 5.89 -28.26
N LEU A 280 6.55 5.51 -29.32
CA LEU A 280 7.56 6.38 -29.93
C LEU A 280 7.00 7.73 -30.38
N GLU A 281 5.81 7.77 -30.99
CA GLU A 281 5.20 9.04 -31.40
C GLU A 281 4.84 9.94 -30.21
N CYS A 282 4.48 9.35 -29.05
CA CYS A 282 4.22 10.10 -27.83
C CYS A 282 5.49 10.55 -27.10
N LEU A 283 6.64 9.94 -27.38
CA LEU A 283 7.92 10.21 -26.72
C LEU A 283 8.83 11.16 -27.53
N ARG A 284 8.44 11.52 -28.75
CA ARG A 284 9.13 12.53 -29.58
C ARG A 284 8.78 13.94 -29.13
#